data_AF-A0A5N8X0N7-F1
#
_entry.id   AF-A0A5N8X0N7-F1
#
_cell.length_a   1.000
_cell.length_b   1.000
_cell.length_c   1.000
_cell.angle_alpha   90.00
_cell.angle_beta   90.00
_cell.angle_gamma   90.00
#
_symmetry.space_group_name_H-M   'P 1'
#
loop_
_entity.id
_entity.type
_entity.pdbx_description
1 polymer ?
#
loop_
_entity_poly.entity_id
_entity_poly.type
_entity_poly.pdbx_seq_one_letter_code
_entity_poly.pdbx_strand_id
1 'polypeptide(L)'
;MSWTRGGLAALAACALLGLAAGCGDGGAHEQRAEVSASPVGRLLDGTDEKGRHYREIDEKGAPDVGIEVQPDADDGWDVRLTVRNFRFSPTGTQPVAVTGRGTVVLYLDGCPLTRLRTTEYRLPGDLVPRGTH
;
A
#
# COMPACT_ATOMS: atom_id res chain seq x y z
N MET A 1 24.54 78.72 -24.19
CA MET A 1 23.22 78.47 -24.82
C MET A 1 22.28 78.04 -23.71
N SER A 2 21.24 78.85 -23.51
CA SER A 2 20.22 78.74 -22.47
C SER A 2 19.12 77.72 -22.83
N TRP A 3 18.27 77.43 -21.84
CA TRP A 3 16.87 76.95 -21.97
C TRP A 3 16.72 75.42 -21.97
N THR A 4 15.87 74.75 -21.18
CA THR A 4 14.62 75.11 -20.46
C THR A 4 14.45 74.26 -19.20
N ARG A 5 13.77 74.81 -18.19
CA ARG A 5 13.07 74.11 -17.10
C ARG A 5 11.63 73.76 -17.53
N GLY A 6 11.08 72.68 -16.99
CA GLY A 6 9.63 72.37 -16.94
C GLY A 6 9.39 70.85 -16.99
N GLY A 7 8.58 70.19 -16.16
CA GLY A 7 7.54 70.64 -15.25
C GLY A 7 7.18 69.57 -14.19
N LEU A 8 6.11 69.86 -13.46
CA LEU A 8 5.70 69.32 -12.16
C LEU A 8 5.00 67.93 -12.19
N ALA A 9 5.18 67.24 -11.07
CA ALA A 9 4.23 66.41 -10.31
C ALA A 9 3.52 65.19 -10.95
N ALA A 10 3.76 64.01 -10.36
CA ALA A 10 2.69 63.05 -10.04
C ALA A 10 3.13 62.11 -8.90
N LEU A 11 2.37 62.10 -7.82
CA LEU A 11 2.39 61.12 -6.74
C LEU A 11 1.82 59.79 -7.25
N ALA A 12 2.51 58.68 -6.99
CA ALA A 12 1.89 57.36 -6.92
C ALA A 12 2.68 56.49 -5.94
N ALA A 13 2.07 56.22 -4.79
CA ALA A 13 2.53 55.26 -3.82
C ALA A 13 2.16 53.84 -4.27
N CYS A 14 3.12 52.92 -4.26
CA CYS A 14 2.88 51.48 -4.15
C CYS A 14 4.02 50.88 -3.32
N ALA A 15 3.76 50.66 -2.04
CA ALA A 15 4.55 49.81 -1.18
C ALA A 15 4.25 48.36 -1.53
N LEU A 16 5.25 47.56 -1.90
CA LEU A 16 5.31 46.13 -1.60
C LEU A 16 6.78 45.72 -1.41
N LEU A 17 7.10 45.38 -0.17
CA LEU A 17 8.36 44.81 0.31
C LEU A 17 8.51 43.39 -0.24
N GLY A 18 9.50 43.16 -1.11
CA GLY A 18 9.96 41.83 -1.51
C GLY A 18 11.24 41.47 -0.76
N LEU A 19 11.12 40.89 0.45
CA LEU A 19 12.26 40.30 1.14
C LEU A 19 12.48 38.88 0.58
N ALA A 20 13.40 38.76 -0.38
CA ALA A 20 13.93 37.47 -0.80
C ALA A 20 14.92 36.96 0.26
N ALA A 21 14.41 36.27 1.27
CA ALA A 21 15.23 35.41 2.11
C ALA A 21 15.28 34.02 1.45
N GLY A 22 16.28 33.83 0.59
CA GLY A 22 16.67 32.50 0.11
C GLY A 22 17.31 31.75 1.28
N CYS A 23 16.57 30.79 1.84
CA CYS A 23 17.07 29.94 2.91
C CYS A 23 17.97 28.84 2.32
N GLY A 24 19.28 29.08 2.42
CA GLY A 24 20.27 28.16 2.98
C GLY A 24 20.33 26.73 2.43
N ASP A 25 21.30 26.52 1.53
CA ASP A 25 22.06 25.27 1.47
C ASP A 25 22.74 25.03 2.82
N GLY A 26 22.40 23.91 3.45
CA GLY A 26 22.87 23.53 4.77
C GLY A 26 23.05 22.04 4.79
N GLY A 27 24.25 21.59 4.38
CA GLY A 27 24.70 20.22 4.56
C GLY A 27 24.55 19.81 6.02
N ALA A 28 23.59 18.92 6.28
CA ALA A 28 23.36 18.32 7.57
C ALA A 28 23.60 16.81 7.44
N HIS A 29 24.80 16.41 7.88
CA HIS A 29 25.10 15.20 8.63
C HIS A 29 24.02 14.10 8.53
N GLU A 30 24.33 13.02 7.80
CA GLU A 30 23.60 11.76 7.87
C GLU A 30 23.74 11.17 9.28
N GLN A 31 23.02 11.75 10.25
CA GLN A 31 22.56 11.01 11.38
C GLN A 31 21.60 9.97 10.79
N ARG A 32 22.09 8.73 10.70
CA ARG A 32 21.26 7.55 10.60
C ARG A 32 20.34 7.58 11.80
N ALA A 33 19.23 8.31 11.66
CA ALA A 33 18.12 8.23 12.57
C ALA A 33 17.79 6.74 12.60
N GLU A 34 17.98 6.12 13.75
CA GLU A 34 17.27 4.89 14.05
C GLU A 34 15.81 5.22 13.80
N VAL A 35 15.33 4.81 12.63
CA VAL A 35 13.93 4.93 12.25
C VAL A 35 13.22 4.04 13.24
N SER A 36 12.77 4.64 14.33
CA SER A 36 11.89 4.04 15.31
C SER A 36 10.84 3.31 14.50
N ALA A 37 10.86 1.98 14.59
CA ALA A 37 10.01 1.13 13.79
C ALA A 37 8.59 1.64 14.00
N SER A 38 8.02 2.26 12.96
CA SER A 38 6.64 2.70 13.01
C SER A 38 5.80 1.51 13.44
N PRO A 39 4.67 1.70 14.14
CA PRO A 39 3.83 0.58 14.63
C PRO A 39 3.28 -0.36 13.54
N VAL A 40 3.66 -0.13 12.29
CA VAL A 40 3.22 -0.76 11.05
C VAL A 40 4.39 -1.34 10.22
N GLY A 41 5.58 -1.51 10.80
CA GLY A 41 6.74 -2.15 10.17
C GLY A 41 7.74 -1.20 9.48
N ARG A 42 8.86 -1.76 9.00
CA ARG A 42 9.94 -1.05 8.30
C ARG A 42 9.54 -0.81 6.84
N LEU A 43 9.76 0.40 6.32
CA LEU A 43 9.60 0.70 4.89
C LEU A 43 10.78 0.10 4.11
N LEU A 44 10.48 -0.54 2.98
CA LEU A 44 11.49 -1.05 2.05
C LEU A 44 11.66 -0.08 0.88
N ASP A 45 12.86 -0.07 0.30
CA ASP A 45 13.18 0.79 -0.85
C ASP A 45 12.40 0.39 -2.11
N GLY A 46 12.04 -0.90 -2.23
CA GLY A 46 11.25 -1.41 -3.34
C GLY A 46 9.82 -0.89 -3.35
N THR A 47 9.28 -0.71 -4.56
CA THR A 47 7.89 -0.29 -4.80
C THR A 47 7.16 -1.31 -5.66
N ASP A 48 5.84 -1.36 -5.53
CA ASP A 48 5.00 -2.08 -6.48
C ASP A 48 4.83 -1.32 -7.81
N GLU A 49 4.07 -1.92 -8.74
CA GLU A 49 3.78 -1.37 -10.07
C GLU A 49 3.15 0.04 -10.06
N LYS A 50 2.62 0.46 -8.90
CA LYS A 50 1.97 1.77 -8.71
C LYS A 50 2.87 2.74 -7.93
N GLY A 51 4.13 2.39 -7.69
CA GLY A 51 5.08 3.21 -6.93
C GLY A 51 4.84 3.19 -5.42
N ARG A 52 4.03 2.25 -4.89
CA ARG A 52 3.78 2.15 -3.44
C ARG A 52 4.90 1.34 -2.81
N HIS A 53 5.60 1.92 -1.83
CA HIS A 53 6.66 1.25 -1.10
C HIS A 53 6.17 0.03 -0.34
N TYR A 54 6.95 -1.05 -0.37
CA TYR A 54 6.70 -2.23 0.44
C TYR A 54 7.01 -1.96 1.91
N ARG A 55 6.40 -2.75 2.80
CA ARG A 55 6.68 -2.74 4.23
C ARG A 55 6.98 -4.15 4.71
N GLU A 56 8.07 -4.26 5.46
CA GLU A 56 8.44 -5.47 6.18
C GLU A 56 7.91 -5.39 7.61
N ILE A 57 7.34 -6.50 8.06
CA ILE A 57 6.86 -6.69 9.44
C ILE A 57 7.58 -7.89 10.02
N ASP A 58 7.84 -7.84 11.32
CA ASP A 58 8.44 -8.94 12.06
C ASP A 58 7.58 -10.21 11.96
N GLU A 59 8.25 -11.36 11.92
CA GLU A 59 7.64 -12.69 11.73
C GLU A 59 6.47 -12.95 12.70
N LYS A 60 6.61 -12.53 13.96
CA LYS A 60 5.55 -12.68 14.98
C LYS A 60 4.25 -11.96 14.59
N GLY A 61 4.35 -10.83 13.90
CA GLY A 61 3.22 -10.04 13.41
C GLY A 61 2.81 -10.38 11.98
N ALA A 62 3.56 -11.23 11.29
CA ALA A 62 3.30 -11.57 9.89
C ALA A 62 1.98 -12.35 9.74
N PRO A 63 1.14 -11.99 8.74
CA PRO A 63 0.03 -12.82 8.30
C PRO A 63 0.50 -14.20 7.87
N ASP A 64 -0.23 -15.22 8.29
CA ASP A 64 0.02 -16.61 7.89
C ASP A 64 -1.29 -17.27 7.43
N VAL A 65 -1.18 -18.16 6.45
CA VAL A 65 -2.32 -18.88 5.86
C VAL A 65 -1.95 -20.35 5.66
N GLY A 66 -2.67 -21.22 6.37
CA GLY A 66 -2.69 -22.65 6.13
C GLY A 66 -3.88 -23.03 5.25
N ILE A 67 -3.71 -24.07 4.45
CA ILE A 67 -4.76 -24.65 3.62
C ILE A 67 -4.91 -26.14 3.92
N GLU A 68 -6.15 -26.58 4.04
CA GLU A 68 -6.54 -27.98 4.14
C GLU A 68 -7.55 -28.26 3.04
N VAL A 69 -7.41 -29.40 2.36
CA VAL A 69 -8.29 -29.81 1.27
C VAL A 69 -8.76 -31.24 1.56
N GLN A 70 -10.07 -31.43 1.63
CA GLN A 70 -10.69 -32.73 1.89
C GLN A 70 -11.72 -33.07 0.81
N PRO A 71 -11.95 -34.35 0.48
CA PRO A 71 -13.04 -34.72 -0.40
C PRO A 71 -14.39 -34.30 0.18
N ASP A 72 -15.24 -33.71 -0.65
CA ASP A 72 -16.62 -33.35 -0.31
C ASP A 72 -17.61 -34.44 -0.79
N ALA A 73 -18.80 -34.48 -0.19
CA ALA A 73 -19.85 -35.46 -0.42
C ALA A 73 -20.40 -35.43 -1.86
N ASP A 74 -20.64 -34.23 -2.44
CA ASP A 74 -21.28 -34.09 -3.75
C ASP A 74 -20.27 -33.95 -4.91
N ASP A 75 -19.24 -34.82 -4.92
CA ASP A 75 -18.19 -34.87 -5.95
C ASP A 75 -17.41 -33.55 -6.13
N GLY A 76 -16.60 -33.22 -5.13
CA GLY A 76 -15.71 -32.07 -5.14
C GLY A 76 -14.74 -32.10 -3.96
N TRP A 77 -14.22 -30.94 -3.61
CA TRP A 77 -13.31 -30.76 -2.48
C TRP A 77 -13.72 -29.59 -1.60
N ASP A 78 -13.71 -29.81 -0.30
CA ASP A 78 -13.82 -28.76 0.70
C ASP A 78 -12.44 -28.19 0.98
N VAL A 79 -12.26 -26.92 0.66
CA VAL A 79 -11.06 -26.15 0.97
C VAL A 79 -11.31 -25.33 2.23
N ARG A 80 -10.50 -25.56 3.25
CA ARG A 80 -10.51 -24.80 4.51
C ARG A 80 -9.22 -24.04 4.70
N LEU A 81 -9.34 -22.76 5.00
CA LEU A 81 -8.23 -21.87 5.29
C LEU A 81 -8.14 -21.65 6.80
N THR A 82 -6.94 -21.82 7.35
CA THR A 82 -6.60 -21.32 8.69
C THR A 82 -5.79 -20.05 8.51
N VAL A 83 -6.19 -18.96 9.17
CA VAL A 83 -5.48 -17.68 9.09
C VAL A 83 -5.00 -17.22 10.45
N ARG A 84 -3.79 -16.64 10.49
CA ARG A 84 -3.21 -16.01 11.70
C ARG A 84 -2.74 -14.61 11.34
N ASN A 85 -2.89 -13.67 12.28
CA ASN A 85 -2.59 -12.24 12.07
C ASN A 85 -3.24 -11.62 10.81
N PHE A 86 -4.32 -12.23 10.34
CA PHE A 86 -5.04 -11.83 9.13
C PHE A 86 -6.55 -11.84 9.35
N ARG A 87 -7.24 -10.90 8.73
CA ARG A 87 -8.70 -10.77 8.73
C ARG A 87 -9.21 -10.54 7.31
N PHE A 88 -10.26 -11.25 6.94
CA PHE A 88 -10.91 -11.01 5.66
C PHE A 88 -11.63 -9.67 5.65
N SER A 89 -11.46 -8.93 4.56
CA SER A 89 -12.24 -7.74 4.24
C SER A 89 -13.63 -8.14 3.78
N PRO A 90 -14.70 -7.57 4.37
CA PRO A 90 -16.06 -7.75 3.87
C PRO A 90 -16.23 -7.36 2.40
N THR A 91 -17.30 -7.86 1.78
CA THR A 91 -17.70 -7.42 0.44
C THR A 91 -17.97 -5.91 0.44
N GLY A 92 -17.54 -5.19 -0.60
CA GLY A 92 -17.69 -3.74 -0.71
C GLY A 92 -16.67 -2.91 0.07
N THR A 93 -15.74 -3.53 0.82
CA THR A 93 -14.64 -2.81 1.47
C THR A 93 -13.83 -2.03 0.45
N GLN A 94 -13.61 -0.74 0.70
CA GLN A 94 -12.77 0.10 -0.15
C GLN A 94 -11.33 -0.42 -0.21
N PRO A 95 -10.61 -0.23 -1.34
CA PRO A 95 -9.27 -0.74 -1.54
C PRO A 95 -8.21 0.11 -0.82
N VAL A 96 -8.34 0.25 0.49
CA VAL A 96 -7.39 0.94 1.37
C VAL A 96 -6.50 -0.11 2.05
N ALA A 97 -5.20 0.16 2.12
CA ALA A 97 -4.26 -0.73 2.80
C ALA A 97 -4.49 -0.66 4.32
N VAL A 98 -4.87 -1.79 4.90
CA VAL A 98 -5.04 -1.97 6.36
C VAL A 98 -4.21 -3.17 6.78
N THR A 99 -3.28 -2.98 7.72
CA THR A 99 -2.39 -4.04 8.20
C THR A 99 -3.18 -5.26 8.67
N GLY A 100 -2.77 -6.45 8.23
CA GLY A 100 -3.40 -7.71 8.60
C GLY A 100 -4.83 -7.87 8.11
N ARG A 101 -5.28 -7.08 7.12
CA ARG A 101 -6.63 -7.22 6.54
C ARG A 101 -6.58 -7.23 5.02
N GLY A 102 -7.36 -8.12 4.41
CA GLY A 102 -7.43 -8.19 2.96
C GLY A 102 -8.32 -9.30 2.43
N THR A 103 -7.97 -9.83 1.26
CA THR A 103 -8.64 -10.98 0.65
C THR A 103 -7.60 -11.99 0.23
N VAL A 104 -7.96 -13.27 0.21
CA VAL A 104 -7.10 -14.32 -0.34
C VAL A 104 -7.50 -14.59 -1.79
N VAL A 105 -6.55 -14.94 -2.64
CA VAL A 105 -6.83 -15.43 -4.01
C VAL A 105 -6.44 -16.90 -4.02
N LEU A 106 -7.40 -17.78 -4.32
CA LEU A 106 -7.17 -19.20 -4.49
C LEU A 106 -6.68 -19.43 -5.92
N TYR A 107 -5.60 -20.18 -6.07
CA TYR A 107 -5.05 -20.58 -7.35
C TYR A 107 -5.17 -22.10 -7.52
N LEU A 108 -5.38 -22.54 -8.75
CA LEU A 108 -5.30 -23.94 -9.16
C LEU A 108 -4.30 -24.01 -10.31
N ASP A 109 -3.25 -24.83 -10.18
CA ASP A 109 -2.17 -24.97 -11.17
C ASP A 109 -1.56 -23.64 -11.63
N GLY A 110 -1.42 -22.69 -10.70
CA GLY A 110 -0.89 -21.35 -10.99
C GLY A 110 -1.88 -20.37 -11.64
N CYS A 111 -3.10 -20.81 -11.96
CA CYS A 111 -4.17 -19.96 -12.48
C CYS A 111 -5.07 -19.45 -11.35
N PRO A 112 -5.39 -18.13 -11.28
CA PRO A 112 -6.27 -17.61 -10.25
C PRO A 112 -7.70 -18.10 -10.48
N LEU A 113 -8.24 -18.80 -9.49
CA LEU A 113 -9.59 -19.35 -9.54
C LEU A 113 -10.62 -18.35 -8.99
N THR A 114 -10.43 -17.89 -7.75
CA THR A 114 -11.39 -16.99 -7.11
C THR A 114 -10.76 -16.18 -5.97
N ARG A 115 -11.41 -15.07 -5.61
CA ARG A 115 -11.05 -14.24 -4.46
C ARG A 115 -11.96 -14.57 -3.27
N LEU A 116 -11.35 -15.03 -2.20
CA LEU A 116 -12.03 -15.43 -0.97
C LEU A 116 -12.07 -14.31 0.07
N ARG A 117 -13.22 -14.25 0.76
CA ARG A 117 -13.50 -13.37 1.91
C ARG A 117 -13.93 -14.16 3.15
N THR A 118 -13.80 -15.48 3.09
CA THR A 118 -14.20 -16.46 4.08
C THR A 118 -13.12 -17.53 4.15
N THR A 119 -13.18 -18.35 5.19
CA THR A 119 -12.25 -19.45 5.40
C THR A 119 -12.61 -20.71 4.63
N GLU A 120 -13.79 -20.79 4.04
CA GLU A 120 -14.29 -22.00 3.39
C GLU A 120 -14.61 -21.73 1.91
N TYR A 121 -14.28 -22.70 1.08
CA TYR A 121 -14.59 -22.71 -0.35
C TYR A 121 -14.80 -24.14 -0.84
N ARG A 122 -15.86 -24.36 -1.62
CA ARG A 122 -16.12 -25.63 -2.28
C ARG A 122 -15.51 -25.60 -3.67
N LEU A 123 -14.54 -26.47 -3.93
CA LEU A 123 -13.92 -26.66 -5.23
C LEU A 123 -14.68 -27.76 -6.01
N PRO A 124 -15.26 -27.43 -7.18
CA PRO A 124 -15.93 -28.41 -8.04
C PRO A 124 -15.00 -29.55 -8.48
N GLY A 125 -15.51 -30.80 -8.47
CA GLY A 125 -14.74 -31.99 -8.85
C GLY A 125 -14.42 -32.10 -10.35
N ASP A 126 -15.12 -31.35 -11.21
CA ASP A 126 -14.80 -31.25 -12.64
C ASP A 126 -13.50 -30.47 -12.90
N LEU A 127 -13.11 -29.59 -11.98
CA LEU A 127 -11.82 -28.89 -12.02
C LEU A 127 -10.67 -29.75 -11.52
N VAL A 128 -10.93 -30.57 -10.49
CA VAL A 128 -9.93 -31.51 -9.93
C VAL A 128 -10.61 -32.87 -9.70
N PRO A 129 -10.57 -33.76 -10.70
CA PRO A 129 -11.15 -35.09 -10.58
C PRO A 129 -10.50 -35.88 -9.44
N ARG A 130 -11.25 -36.78 -8.80
CA ARG A 130 -10.67 -37.67 -7.78
C ARG A 130 -9.57 -38.55 -8.39
N GLY A 131 -8.42 -38.61 -7.72
CA GLY A 131 -7.26 -39.35 -8.22
C GLY A 131 -5.99 -39.03 -7.44
N THR A 132 -4.88 -39.61 -7.87
CA THR A 132 -3.53 -39.25 -7.40
C THR A 132 -2.99 -38.13 -8.29
N HIS A 133 -2.66 -37.00 -7.67
CA HIS A 133 -2.12 -35.78 -8.30
C HIS A 133 -0.81 -35.39 -7.63
#